data_AF-A0A6I3BNZ1-F1
#
_entry.id   AF-A0A6I3BNZ1-F1
#
_cell.length_a   1.000
_cell.length_b   1.000
_cell.length_c   1.000
_cell.angle_alpha   90.00
_cell.angle_beta   90.00
_cell.angle_gamma   90.00
#
_symmetry.space_group_name_H-M   'P 1'
#
loop_
_entity.id
_entity.type
_entity.pdbx_description
1 polymer ?
#
loop_
_entity_poly.entity_id
_entity_poly.type
_entity_poly.pdbx_seq_one_letter_code
_entity_poly.pdbx_strand_id
1 'polypeptide(L)'
;MAADRLENIVSLAKRRGFVYPSSEIYGGLRASWDYGPLGVELKNNVKRQWWRSMVQGRDDVVGIDSCVILAREVWEASGHVAT
;
A
#
# COMPACT_ATOMS: atom_id res chain seq x y z
N MET A 1 2.60 -21.63 16.57
CA MET A 1 1.94 -20.46 17.21
C MET A 1 2.05 -19.26 16.27
N ALA A 2 1.24 -18.20 16.40
CA ALA A 2 0.99 -17.14 15.39
C ALA A 2 2.19 -16.66 14.52
N ALA A 3 3.42 -16.64 15.04
CA ALA A 3 4.65 -16.38 14.27
C ALA A 3 4.79 -17.29 13.03
N ASP A 4 4.52 -18.59 13.19
CA ASP A 4 4.54 -19.59 12.12
C ASP A 4 3.51 -19.25 11.01
N ARG A 5 2.36 -18.67 11.36
CA ARG A 5 1.37 -18.25 10.35
C ARG A 5 1.86 -17.08 9.51
N LEU A 6 2.50 -16.09 10.13
CA LEU A 6 3.05 -14.94 9.41
C LEU A 6 4.20 -15.36 8.50
N GLU A 7 5.10 -16.21 8.99
CA GLU A 7 6.20 -16.77 8.21
C GLU A 7 5.68 -17.55 6.98
N ASN A 8 4.63 -18.35 7.17
CA ASN A 8 3.97 -19.05 6.07
C ASN A 8 3.37 -18.08 5.02
N ILE A 9 2.74 -16.99 5.45
CA ILE A 9 2.20 -15.96 4.55
C ILE A 9 3.33 -15.29 3.77
N VAL A 10 4.40 -14.86 4.44
CA VAL A 10 5.56 -14.21 3.81
C VAL A 10 6.21 -15.15 2.79
N SER A 11 6.42 -16.42 3.17
CA SER A 11 6.97 -17.45 2.29
C SER A 11 6.11 -17.68 1.05
N LEU A 12 4.78 -17.79 1.22
CA LEU A 12 3.85 -17.93 0.11
C LEU A 12 3.86 -16.70 -0.80
N ALA A 13 3.81 -15.50 -0.23
CA ALA A 13 3.75 -14.25 -0.96
C ALA A 13 4.97 -14.07 -1.86
N LYS A 14 6.18 -14.38 -1.33
CA LYS A 14 7.41 -14.35 -2.11
C LYS A 14 7.43 -15.43 -3.20
N ARG A 15 7.13 -16.69 -2.84
CA ARG A 15 7.18 -17.83 -3.77
C ARG A 15 6.18 -17.74 -4.92
N ARG A 16 5.03 -17.08 -4.71
CA ARG A 16 3.96 -16.97 -5.71
C ARG A 16 3.93 -15.62 -6.43
N GLY A 17 4.88 -14.72 -6.15
CA GLY A 17 4.96 -13.43 -6.83
C GLY A 17 3.85 -12.44 -6.44
N PHE A 18 3.50 -12.44 -5.16
CA PHE A 18 2.66 -11.38 -4.57
C PHE A 18 3.50 -10.21 -4.10
N VAL A 19 4.46 -10.44 -3.20
CA VAL A 19 5.24 -9.37 -2.56
C VAL A 19 6.69 -9.80 -2.42
N TYR A 20 7.61 -8.89 -2.73
CA TYR A 20 9.05 -9.05 -2.59
C TYR A 20 9.62 -7.97 -1.66
N PRO A 21 10.68 -8.25 -0.88
CA PRO A 21 11.47 -7.20 -0.24
C PRO A 21 12.04 -6.26 -1.30
N SER A 22 11.84 -4.95 -1.14
CA SER A 22 12.39 -3.97 -2.09
C SER A 22 13.91 -4.00 -2.08
N SER A 23 14.52 -3.87 -3.26
CA SER A 23 15.98 -3.81 -3.40
C SER A 23 16.71 -5.05 -2.87
N GLU A 24 16.07 -6.22 -2.89
CA GLU A 24 16.56 -7.46 -2.28
C GLU A 24 18.00 -7.83 -2.73
N ILE A 25 18.29 -7.70 -4.02
CA ILE A 25 19.62 -8.05 -4.58
C ILE A 25 20.76 -7.10 -4.14
N TYR A 26 20.42 -5.99 -3.47
CA TYR A 26 21.37 -5.01 -2.94
C TYR A 26 21.32 -4.90 -1.41
N GLY A 27 20.81 -5.93 -0.72
CA GLY A 27 20.73 -5.96 0.75
C GLY A 27 19.42 -5.46 1.34
N GLY A 28 18.47 -5.06 0.48
CA GLY A 28 17.13 -4.66 0.89
C GLY A 28 17.03 -3.24 1.42
N LEU A 29 15.85 -2.64 1.26
CA LEU A 29 15.49 -1.39 1.91
C LEU A 29 14.49 -1.68 3.05
N ARG A 30 14.80 -1.20 4.25
CA ARG A 30 13.97 -1.49 5.43
C ARG A 30 12.59 -0.86 5.26
N ALA A 31 11.56 -1.62 5.63
CA ALA A 31 10.17 -1.19 5.58
C ALA A 31 9.66 -0.80 4.18
N SER A 32 10.24 -1.36 3.11
CA SER A 32 9.73 -1.23 1.75
C SER A 32 9.62 -2.57 1.02
N TRP A 33 8.64 -2.66 0.12
CA TRP A 33 8.28 -3.88 -0.59
C TRP A 33 7.77 -3.58 -1.99
N ASP A 34 8.03 -4.51 -2.91
CA ASP A 34 7.57 -4.48 -4.29
C ASP A 34 6.42 -5.46 -4.52
N TYR A 35 5.40 -5.04 -5.25
CA TYR A 35 4.30 -5.92 -5.66
C TYR A 35 4.69 -6.67 -6.94
N GLY A 36 4.69 -8.00 -6.87
CA GLY A 36 4.91 -8.88 -8.03
C GLY A 36 3.67 -9.02 -8.92
N PRO A 37 3.73 -9.89 -9.95
CA PRO A 37 2.65 -10.04 -10.94
C PRO A 37 1.27 -10.36 -10.34
N LEU A 38 1.18 -11.28 -9.38
CA LEU A 38 -0.10 -11.58 -8.71
C LEU A 38 -0.45 -10.53 -7.66
N GLY A 39 0.57 -9.88 -7.08
CA GLY A 39 0.39 -8.85 -6.07
C GLY A 39 -0.24 -7.58 -6.62
N VAL A 40 0.20 -7.14 -7.81
CA VAL A 40 -0.36 -5.94 -8.45
C VAL A 40 -1.83 -6.16 -8.83
N GLU A 41 -2.18 -7.35 -9.34
CA GLU A 41 -3.57 -7.70 -9.65
C GLU A 41 -4.44 -7.75 -8.39
N LEU A 42 -3.98 -8.41 -7.32
CA LEU A 42 -4.72 -8.45 -6.06
C LEU A 42 -4.91 -7.04 -5.48
N LYS A 43 -3.83 -6.24 -5.41
CA LYS A 43 -3.87 -4.86 -4.92
C LYS A 43 -4.88 -4.02 -5.72
N ASN A 44 -4.81 -4.09 -7.05
CA ASN A 44 -5.68 -3.32 -7.92
C ASN A 44 -7.15 -3.78 -7.80
N ASN A 45 -7.40 -5.08 -7.67
CA ASN A 45 -8.75 -5.61 -7.44
C ASN A 45 -9.35 -5.06 -6.15
N VAL A 46 -8.60 -5.08 -5.04
CA VAL A 46 -9.08 -4.51 -3.77
C VAL A 46 -9.36 -3.01 -3.90
N LYS A 47 -8.43 -2.24 -4.49
CA LYS A 47 -8.64 -0.80 -4.73
C LYS A 47 -9.89 -0.51 -5.57
N ARG A 48 -10.10 -1.24 -6.66
CA ARG A 48 -11.27 -1.10 -7.54
C ARG A 48 -12.57 -1.43 -6.81
N GLN A 49 -12.60 -2.51 -6.04
CA GLN A 49 -13.78 -2.91 -5.28
C GLN A 49 -14.15 -1.89 -4.21
N TRP A 50 -13.15 -1.34 -3.52
CA TRP A 50 -13.36 -0.27 -2.56
C TRP A 50 -13.92 0.98 -3.23
N TRP A 51 -13.32 1.43 -4.35
CA TRP A 51 -13.75 2.62 -5.07
C TRP A 51 -15.20 2.49 -5.56
N ARG A 52 -15.54 1.31 -6.12
CA ARG A 52 -16.91 1.02 -6.55
C ARG A 52 -17.90 1.13 -5.39
N SER A 53 -17.57 0.54 -4.24
CA SER A 53 -18.48 0.49 -3.09
C SER A 53 -18.63 1.85 -2.40
N MET A 54 -17.53 2.59 -2.24
CA MET A 54 -17.49 3.81 -1.44
C MET A 54 -17.78 5.08 -2.23
N VAL A 55 -17.36 5.15 -3.49
CA VAL A 55 -17.48 6.37 -4.30
C VAL A 55 -18.59 6.22 -5.34
N GLN A 56 -18.59 5.14 -6.13
CA GLN A 56 -19.58 4.98 -7.21
C GLN A 56 -20.94 4.53 -6.71
N GLY A 57 -20.99 3.81 -5.59
CA GLY A 57 -22.23 3.26 -5.01
C GLY A 57 -22.93 4.18 -4.01
N ARG A 58 -22.42 5.40 -3.81
CA ARG A 58 -22.90 6.34 -2.80
C ARG A 58 -23.05 7.73 -3.40
N ASP A 59 -24.19 8.36 -3.16
CA ASP A 59 -24.48 9.71 -3.67
C ASP A 59 -23.86 10.81 -2.80
N ASP A 60 -23.26 10.46 -1.66
CA ASP A 60 -22.72 11.39 -0.66
C ASP A 60 -21.18 11.41 -0.60
N VAL A 61 -20.49 10.78 -1.56
CA VAL A 61 -19.03 10.68 -1.58
C VAL A 61 -18.47 11.10 -2.94
N VAL A 62 -17.45 11.96 -2.93
CA VAL A 62 -16.76 12.42 -4.15
C VAL A 62 -15.31 11.92 -4.15
N GLY A 63 -14.85 11.42 -5.30
CA GLY A 63 -13.48 10.95 -5.49
C GLY A 63 -12.49 12.10 -5.68
N ILE A 64 -11.31 11.98 -5.09
CA ILE A 64 -10.18 12.90 -5.28
C ILE A 64 -8.88 12.10 -5.43
N ASP A 65 -7.94 12.64 -6.22
CA ASP A 65 -6.56 12.16 -6.30
C ASP A 65 -5.62 13.36 -6.17
N SER A 66 -4.73 13.33 -5.18
CA SER A 66 -3.85 14.46 -4.80
C SER A 66 -2.39 14.12 -5.04
N CYS A 67 -1.54 15.14 -5.19
CA CYS A 67 -0.11 14.94 -5.31
C CYS A 67 0.52 14.43 -4.00
N VAL A 68 1.63 13.68 -4.13
CA VAL A 68 2.44 13.18 -3.00
C VAL A 68 3.29 14.29 -2.39
N ILE A 69 3.82 15.18 -3.22
CA ILE A 69 4.63 16.32 -2.78
C ILE A 69 3.71 17.49 -2.48
N LEU A 70 3.67 17.90 -1.21
CA LEU A 70 2.85 18.99 -0.72
C LEU A 70 3.71 20.20 -0.37
N ALA A 71 3.14 21.40 -0.52
CA ALA A 71 3.75 22.64 -0.05
C ALA A 71 3.98 22.59 1.48
N ARG A 72 5.05 23.24 1.95
CA ARG A 72 5.47 23.18 3.36
C ARG A 72 4.38 23.66 4.31
N GLU A 73 3.66 24.69 3.92
CA GLU A 73 2.59 25.34 4.67
C GLU A 73 1.47 24.35 5.05
N VAL A 74 1.22 23.32 4.22
CA VAL A 74 0.23 22.26 4.51
C VAL A 74 0.68 21.40 5.69
N TRP A 75 1.97 21.07 5.75
CA TRP A 75 2.54 20.29 6.84
C TRP A 75 2.56 21.09 8.15
N GLU A 76 2.79 22.40 8.07
CA GLU A 76 2.74 23.31 9.21
C GLU A 76 1.31 23.46 9.73
N ALA A 77 0.35 23.78 8.85
CA ALA A 77 -1.05 23.97 9.23
C ALA A 77 -1.71 22.69 9.79
N SER A 78 -1.28 21.51 9.33
CA SER A 78 -1.74 20.22 9.84
C SER A 78 -1.02 19.76 11.12
N GLY A 79 -0.03 20.51 11.61
CA GLY A 79 0.70 20.22 12.85
C GLY A 79 1.82 19.19 12.74
N HIS A 80 2.06 18.60 11.56
CA HIS A 80 3.10 17.58 11.37
C HIS A 80 4.52 18.09 11.58
N VAL A 81 4.75 19.40 11.46
CA VAL A 81 6.07 20.02 11.66
C VAL A 81 6.33 20.35 13.14
N ALA A 82 5.28 20.58 13.94
CA ALA A 82 5.42 20.91 15.34
C ALA A 82 5.64 19.63 16.15
N THR A 83 6.90 19.37 16.54
CA THR A 83 7.27 18.35 17.54
C THR A 83 7.78 19.05 18.78
#